data_AF-N1U8A6-F1
#
_entry.id   AF-N1U8A6-F1
#
_cell.length_a   1.000
_cell.length_b   1.000
_cell.length_c   1.000
_cell.angle_alpha   90.00
_cell.angle_beta   90.00
_cell.angle_gamma   90.00
#
_symmetry.space_group_name_H-M   'P 1'
#
loop_
_entity.id
_entity.type
_entity.pdbx_description
1 polymer ?
#
loop_
_entity_poly.entity_id
_entity_poly.type
_entity_poly.pdbx_seq_one_letter_code
_entity_poly.pdbx_strand_id
1 'polypeptide(L)'
;MKSIKTFFLADYSIRKSLLVGMLYLLLRPIIIFPIISVLYAIFVQYIFQIESLKNLGMTMTYGGFFVIPFLIGVISVYGLEKEKPQPIPFRIFYPWIPTIISMYCAFLVNWEGLICLAMGAPVYLVLSSAGGIAVGIWFYIFPGHRMNLLTVFGILSFPFITGYFETYWELPNEIRFVETKITIESTPEKFGRTSSAYPSSKKRKPAFFTEWDFPDRLKLLFLMKESEELERRGSKKD
;
A
#
# COMPACT_ATOMS: atom_id res chain seq x y z
N MET A 1 -1.00 53.17 39.51
CA MET A 1 -0.26 51.90 39.28
C MET A 1 -1.16 50.68 38.97
N LYS A 2 -2.44 50.62 39.36
CA LYS A 2 -3.36 49.50 39.04
C LYS A 2 -3.81 49.40 37.57
N SER A 3 -3.91 50.54 36.87
CA SER A 3 -4.47 50.60 35.50
C SER A 3 -3.59 49.95 34.42
N ILE A 4 -2.27 49.91 34.61
CA ILE A 4 -1.33 49.32 33.63
C ILE A 4 -1.42 47.77 33.61
N LYS A 5 -1.67 47.14 34.78
CA LYS A 5 -1.75 45.67 34.87
C LYS A 5 -2.99 45.11 34.18
N THR A 6 -4.11 45.81 34.22
CA THR A 6 -5.36 45.40 33.55
C THR A 6 -5.26 45.47 32.02
N PHE A 7 -4.53 46.45 31.48
CA PHE A 7 -4.32 46.56 30.03
C PHE A 7 -3.44 45.42 29.50
N PHE A 8 -2.37 45.07 30.22
CA PHE A 8 -1.44 44.00 29.81
C PHE A 8 -2.07 42.60 29.87
N LEU A 9 -2.98 42.36 30.83
CA LEU A 9 -3.70 41.08 30.94
C LEU A 9 -4.80 40.93 29.88
N ALA A 10 -5.44 42.02 29.46
CA ALA A 10 -6.42 42.01 28.38
C ALA A 10 -5.76 41.71 27.02
N ASP A 11 -4.60 42.32 26.74
CA ASP A 11 -3.84 42.08 25.51
C ASP A 11 -3.31 40.63 25.42
N TYR A 12 -2.86 40.07 26.56
CA TYR A 12 -2.43 38.67 26.63
C TYR A 12 -3.58 37.68 26.37
N SER A 13 -4.77 37.93 26.91
CA SER A 13 -5.95 37.08 26.69
C SER A 13 -6.43 37.11 25.23
N ILE A 14 -6.43 38.30 24.61
CA ILE A 14 -6.81 38.48 23.21
C ILE A 14 -5.79 37.82 22.26
N ARG A 15 -4.48 37.99 22.49
CA ARG A 15 -3.45 37.27 21.71
C ARG A 15 -3.55 35.77 21.83
N LYS A 16 -3.90 35.23 23.01
CA LYS A 16 -4.03 33.78 23.22
C LYS A 16 -5.24 33.21 22.46
N SER A 17 -6.38 33.91 22.48
CA SER A 17 -7.57 33.59 21.69
C SER A 17 -7.27 33.59 20.17
N LEU A 18 -6.57 34.63 19.70
CA LEU A 18 -6.23 34.79 18.28
C LEU A 18 -5.19 33.74 17.82
N LEU A 19 -4.21 33.40 18.66
CA LEU A 19 -3.26 32.31 18.43
C LEU A 19 -3.95 30.95 18.39
N VAL A 20 -4.90 30.68 19.29
CA VAL A 20 -5.66 29.42 19.28
C VAL A 20 -6.53 29.32 18.01
N GLY A 21 -7.14 30.42 17.57
CA GLY A 21 -7.88 30.48 16.31
C GLY A 21 -7.01 30.23 15.08
N MET A 22 -5.83 30.87 14.99
CA MET A 22 -4.86 30.64 13.92
C MET A 22 -4.28 29.23 13.94
N LEU A 23 -4.00 28.69 15.13
CA LEU A 23 -3.50 27.33 15.29
C LEU A 23 -4.56 26.30 14.87
N TYR A 24 -5.83 26.52 15.21
CA TYR A 24 -6.94 25.66 14.80
C TYR A 24 -7.19 25.71 13.28
N LEU A 25 -7.09 26.90 12.67
CA LEU A 25 -7.16 27.07 11.22
C LEU A 25 -6.03 26.31 10.50
N LEU A 26 -4.82 26.30 11.05
CA LEU A 26 -3.68 25.57 10.49
C LEU A 26 -3.73 24.06 10.77
N LEU A 27 -4.23 23.62 11.93
CA LEU A 27 -4.39 22.19 12.25
C LEU A 27 -5.52 21.53 11.45
N ARG A 28 -6.56 22.29 11.09
CA ARG A 28 -7.71 21.78 10.35
C ARG A 28 -7.33 21.10 9.02
N PRO A 29 -6.60 21.71 8.09
CA PRO A 29 -6.17 21.06 6.84
C PRO A 29 -5.16 19.94 7.10
N ILE A 30 -4.32 20.07 8.13
CA ILE A 30 -3.36 19.03 8.52
C ILE A 30 -4.06 17.72 8.89
N ILE A 31 -5.24 17.78 9.49
CA ILE A 31 -5.96 16.57 9.90
C ILE A 31 -6.95 16.12 8.81
N ILE A 32 -7.67 17.05 8.19
CA ILE A 32 -8.76 16.73 7.26
C ILE A 32 -8.23 16.08 5.97
N PHE A 33 -7.18 16.62 5.35
CA PHE A 33 -6.72 16.14 4.05
C PHE A 33 -6.11 14.73 4.09
N PRO A 34 -5.29 14.36 5.11
CA PRO A 34 -4.86 12.97 5.29
C PRO A 34 -6.04 12.01 5.46
N ILE A 35 -7.03 12.36 6.27
CA ILE A 35 -8.23 11.52 6.47
C ILE A 35 -8.96 11.33 5.14
N ILE A 36 -9.16 12.40 4.36
CA ILE A 36 -9.78 12.32 3.03
C ILE A 36 -8.96 11.42 2.10
N SER A 37 -7.64 11.54 2.10
CA SER A 37 -6.77 10.71 1.25
C SER A 37 -6.84 9.22 1.61
N VAL A 38 -6.92 8.89 2.91
CA VAL A 38 -7.07 7.50 3.38
C VAL A 38 -8.44 6.96 3.02
N LEU A 39 -9.51 7.73 3.25
CA LEU A 39 -10.87 7.33 2.87
C LEU A 39 -10.99 7.10 1.37
N TYR A 40 -10.39 7.97 0.56
CA TYR A 40 -10.35 7.80 -0.88
C TYR A 40 -9.59 6.54 -1.30
N ALA A 41 -8.41 6.28 -0.71
CA ALA A 41 -7.65 5.07 -0.99
C ALA A 41 -8.44 3.80 -0.67
N ILE A 42 -9.11 3.74 0.49
CA ILE A 42 -9.96 2.61 0.89
C ILE A 42 -11.12 2.46 -0.09
N PHE A 43 -11.78 3.55 -0.47
CA PHE A 43 -12.90 3.53 -1.40
C PHE A 43 -12.50 2.97 -2.78
N VAL A 44 -11.36 3.43 -3.32
CA VAL A 44 -10.84 2.96 -4.60
C VAL A 44 -10.43 1.49 -4.52
N GLN A 45 -9.72 1.09 -3.46
CA GLN A 45 -9.35 -0.32 -3.23
C GLN A 45 -10.57 -1.23 -3.10
N TYR A 46 -11.63 -0.77 -2.42
CA TYR A 46 -12.90 -1.49 -2.34
C TYR A 46 -13.50 -1.72 -3.72
N ILE A 47 -13.54 -0.68 -4.57
CA ILE A 47 -14.08 -0.77 -5.93
C ILE A 47 -13.28 -1.79 -6.77
N PHE A 48 -11.95 -1.73 -6.75
CA PHE A 48 -11.12 -2.67 -7.50
C PHE A 48 -11.26 -4.14 -7.05
N GLN A 49 -11.76 -4.38 -5.84
CA GLN A 49 -11.96 -5.73 -5.34
C GLN A 49 -13.32 -6.35 -5.64
N ILE A 50 -14.28 -5.55 -6.12
CA ILE A 50 -15.59 -6.06 -6.53
C ILE A 50 -15.37 -7.08 -7.65
N GLU A 51 -15.91 -8.30 -7.46
CA GLU A 51 -15.74 -9.42 -8.40
C GLU A 51 -16.15 -9.07 -9.83
N SER A 52 -17.18 -8.24 -10.00
CA SER A 52 -17.63 -7.75 -11.32
C SER A 52 -16.57 -6.94 -12.08
N LEU A 53 -15.69 -6.22 -11.38
CA LEU A 53 -14.63 -5.41 -12.01
C LEU A 53 -13.37 -6.25 -12.27
N LYS A 54 -13.10 -7.28 -11.45
CA LYS A 54 -12.06 -8.27 -11.74
C LYS A 54 -12.32 -9.00 -13.05
N ASN A 55 -13.58 -9.34 -13.33
CA ASN A 55 -13.98 -9.97 -14.60
C ASN A 55 -13.84 -9.05 -15.82
N LEU A 56 -13.73 -7.73 -15.63
CA LEU A 56 -13.47 -6.75 -16.69
C LEU A 56 -11.98 -6.51 -16.93
N GLY A 57 -11.09 -7.32 -16.34
CA GLY A 57 -9.64 -7.19 -16.48
C GLY A 57 -9.03 -6.07 -15.63
N MET A 58 -9.82 -5.37 -14.80
CA MET A 58 -9.32 -4.36 -13.87
C MET A 58 -8.65 -5.04 -12.68
N THR A 59 -7.44 -5.54 -12.91
CA THR A 59 -6.59 -6.16 -11.88
C THR A 59 -5.82 -5.06 -11.15
N MET A 60 -5.48 -5.27 -9.87
CA MET A 60 -4.69 -4.33 -9.07
C MET A 60 -3.19 -4.34 -9.44
N THR A 61 -2.85 -4.28 -10.73
CA THR A 61 -1.48 -4.49 -11.19
C THR A 61 -0.74 -3.17 -11.41
N TYR A 62 -1.17 -2.29 -12.31
CA TYR A 62 -0.45 -1.03 -12.56
C TYR A 62 -1.15 0.19 -11.97
N GLY A 63 -2.45 0.35 -12.27
CA GLY A 63 -3.22 1.50 -11.80
C GLY A 63 -3.31 1.56 -10.27
N GLY A 64 -3.65 0.43 -9.64
CA GLY A 64 -3.75 0.34 -8.18
C GLY A 64 -2.42 0.59 -7.46
N PHE A 65 -1.33 0.00 -7.98
CA PHE A 65 -0.04 0.00 -7.32
C PHE A 65 0.72 1.32 -7.47
N PHE A 66 0.67 1.96 -8.66
CA PHE A 66 1.42 3.18 -8.93
C PHE A 66 0.61 4.45 -8.71
N VAL A 67 -0.64 4.48 -9.18
CA VAL A 67 -1.44 5.71 -9.21
C VAL A 67 -2.01 6.04 -7.84
N ILE A 68 -2.50 5.06 -7.09
CA ILE A 68 -3.10 5.29 -5.76
C ILE A 68 -2.12 5.97 -4.79
N PRO A 69 -0.90 5.44 -4.53
CA PRO A 69 0.03 6.11 -3.61
C PRO A 69 0.43 7.51 -4.10
N PHE A 70 0.56 7.71 -5.41
CA PHE A 70 0.80 9.02 -6.00
C PHE A 70 -0.34 10.00 -5.69
N LEU A 71 -1.60 9.57 -5.86
CA LEU A 71 -2.78 10.39 -5.55
C LEU A 71 -2.93 10.71 -4.07
N ILE A 72 -2.62 9.75 -3.19
CA ILE A 72 -2.58 10.00 -1.74
C ILE A 72 -1.59 11.13 -1.43
N GLY A 73 -0.41 11.11 -2.05
CA GLY A 73 0.58 12.18 -1.96
C GLY A 73 0.07 13.54 -2.45
N VAL A 74 -0.59 13.56 -3.61
CA VAL A 74 -1.20 14.77 -4.18
C VAL A 74 -2.27 15.34 -3.25
N ILE A 75 -3.23 14.53 -2.81
CA ILE A 75 -4.37 14.99 -2.00
C ILE A 75 -3.91 15.50 -0.64
N SER A 76 -2.97 14.79 0.00
CA SER A 76 -2.47 15.15 1.33
C SER A 76 -1.69 16.47 1.34
N VAL A 77 -0.86 16.74 0.33
CA VAL A 77 -0.06 17.97 0.24
C VAL A 77 -0.86 19.15 -0.35
N TYR A 78 -1.85 18.89 -1.21
CA TYR A 78 -2.70 19.93 -1.80
C TYR A 78 -3.38 20.83 -0.74
N GLY A 79 -3.90 20.23 0.33
CA GLY A 79 -4.53 20.97 1.42
C GLY A 79 -3.60 21.89 2.19
N LEU A 80 -2.34 21.46 2.36
CA LEU A 80 -1.29 22.22 3.05
C LEU A 80 -0.83 23.41 2.22
N GLU A 81 -0.50 23.17 0.94
CA GLU A 81 0.07 24.19 0.05
C GLU A 81 -0.96 25.30 -0.26
N LYS A 82 -2.26 24.97 -0.21
CA LYS A 82 -3.37 25.94 -0.35
C LYS A 82 -3.39 26.98 0.77
N GLU A 83 -3.03 26.59 1.99
CA GLU A 83 -3.09 27.46 3.18
C GLU A 83 -1.77 28.20 3.38
N LYS A 84 -0.65 27.47 3.31
CA LYS A 84 0.68 28.04 3.49
C LYS A 84 1.73 27.25 2.71
N PRO A 85 2.59 27.91 1.92
CA PRO A 85 3.69 27.24 1.24
C PRO A 85 4.62 26.59 2.27
N GLN A 86 4.80 25.27 2.14
CA GLN A 86 5.63 24.49 3.05
C GLN A 86 7.03 24.28 2.46
N PRO A 87 8.05 24.06 3.30
CA PRO A 87 9.40 23.74 2.83
C PRO A 87 9.41 22.36 2.14
N ILE A 88 10.29 22.19 1.15
CA ILE A 88 10.45 20.96 0.34
C ILE A 88 10.49 19.66 1.17
N PRO A 89 11.29 19.53 2.24
CA PRO A 89 11.31 18.29 3.02
C PRO A 89 9.95 17.94 3.64
N PHE A 90 9.17 18.94 4.02
CA PHE A 90 7.82 18.70 4.57
C PHE A 90 6.89 18.09 3.51
N ARG A 91 7.01 18.50 2.25
CA ARG A 91 6.23 17.95 1.12
C ARG A 91 6.55 16.48 0.84
N ILE A 92 7.75 16.03 1.20
CA ILE A 92 8.23 14.65 0.98
C ILE A 92 7.79 13.73 2.11
N PHE A 93 8.02 14.14 3.37
CA PHE A 93 7.78 13.27 4.53
C PHE A 93 6.33 13.29 5.02
N TYR A 94 5.61 14.40 4.84
CA TYR A 94 4.21 14.50 5.25
C TYR A 94 3.30 13.42 4.64
N PRO A 95 3.34 13.15 3.32
CA PRO A 95 2.45 12.16 2.72
C PRO A 95 2.77 10.71 3.13
N TRP A 96 3.87 10.44 3.84
CA TRP A 96 4.18 9.11 4.35
C TRP A 96 3.19 8.66 5.43
N ILE A 97 2.70 9.59 6.26
CA ILE A 97 1.73 9.30 7.32
C ILE A 97 0.43 8.73 6.74
N PRO A 98 -0.28 9.44 5.82
CA PRO A 98 -1.50 8.89 5.22
C PRO A 98 -1.23 7.62 4.42
N THR A 99 -0.08 7.50 3.75
CA THR A 99 0.27 6.28 3.00
C THR A 99 0.40 5.07 3.93
N ILE A 100 1.17 5.18 5.02
CA ILE A 100 1.34 4.09 6.00
C ILE A 100 0.01 3.72 6.65
N ILE A 101 -0.81 4.72 7.01
CA ILE A 101 -2.14 4.47 7.57
C ILE A 101 -3.02 3.72 6.57
N SER A 102 -3.05 4.15 5.31
CA SER A 102 -3.85 3.48 4.27
C SER A 102 -3.39 2.04 4.02
N MET A 103 -2.08 1.80 4.02
CA MET A 103 -1.47 0.49 3.90
C MET A 103 -1.84 -0.41 5.08
N TYR A 104 -1.77 0.12 6.30
CA TYR A 104 -2.16 -0.61 7.50
C TYR A 104 -3.67 -0.93 7.51
N CYS A 105 -4.51 0.01 7.07
CA CYS A 105 -5.94 -0.25 6.88
C CYS A 105 -6.18 -1.39 5.88
N ALA A 106 -5.52 -1.38 4.72
CA ALA A 106 -5.64 -2.46 3.73
C ALA A 106 -5.24 -3.83 4.30
N PHE A 107 -4.18 -3.86 5.12
CA PHE A 107 -3.77 -5.07 5.83
C PHE A 107 -4.82 -5.57 6.83
N LEU A 108 -5.45 -4.68 7.61
CA LEU A 108 -6.50 -5.07 8.57
C LEU A 108 -7.74 -5.70 7.89
N VAL A 109 -8.05 -5.29 6.66
CA VAL A 109 -9.16 -5.88 5.89
C VAL A 109 -8.74 -7.18 5.18
N ASN A 110 -7.49 -7.64 5.36
CA ASN A 110 -6.91 -8.83 4.71
C ASN A 110 -7.00 -8.78 3.17
N TRP A 111 -6.93 -7.57 2.62
CA TRP A 111 -6.98 -7.34 1.17
C TRP A 111 -5.66 -7.67 0.48
N GLU A 112 -4.55 -7.49 1.20
CA GLU A 112 -3.18 -7.67 0.74
C GLU A 112 -2.43 -8.56 1.75
N GLY A 113 -1.55 -9.43 1.27
CA GLY A 113 -0.68 -10.22 2.14
C GLY A 113 0.42 -9.35 2.78
N LEU A 114 0.92 -9.75 3.96
CA LEU A 114 2.00 -9.04 4.66
C LEU A 114 3.28 -8.89 3.81
N ILE A 115 3.53 -9.84 2.89
CA ILE A 115 4.67 -9.79 1.96
C ILE A 115 4.51 -8.65 0.95
N CYS A 116 3.31 -8.47 0.38
CA CYS A 116 3.03 -7.34 -0.50
C CYS A 116 3.26 -6.03 0.24
N LEU A 117 2.77 -5.93 1.48
CA LEU A 117 2.95 -4.74 2.30
C LEU A 117 4.43 -4.41 2.50
N ALA A 118 5.24 -5.40 2.85
CA ALA A 118 6.67 -5.23 3.10
C ALA A 118 7.45 -4.87 1.81
N MET A 119 7.13 -5.50 0.69
CA MET A 119 7.77 -5.23 -0.60
C MET A 119 7.29 -3.92 -1.26
N GLY A 120 6.01 -3.61 -1.12
CA GLY A 120 5.34 -2.45 -1.70
C GLY A 120 5.58 -1.17 -0.92
N ALA A 121 5.77 -1.24 0.40
CA ALA A 121 6.04 -0.07 1.27
C ALA A 121 7.10 0.89 0.73
N PRO A 122 8.33 0.47 0.38
CA PRO A 122 9.34 1.40 -0.13
C PRO A 122 8.87 2.10 -1.42
N VAL A 123 8.18 1.38 -2.31
CA VAL A 123 7.69 1.93 -3.57
C VAL A 123 6.54 2.92 -3.33
N TYR A 124 5.61 2.59 -2.44
CA TYR A 124 4.47 3.42 -2.07
C TYR A 124 4.93 4.74 -1.47
N LEU A 125 5.94 4.71 -0.59
CA LEU A 125 6.50 5.91 0.03
C LEU A 125 7.18 6.82 -1.00
N VAL A 126 7.93 6.26 -1.95
CA VAL A 126 8.58 7.03 -3.02
C VAL A 126 7.55 7.67 -3.95
N LEU A 127 6.53 6.92 -4.38
CA LEU A 127 5.46 7.43 -5.24
C LEU A 127 4.62 8.51 -4.55
N SER A 128 4.29 8.30 -3.28
CA SER A 128 3.60 9.29 -2.45
C SER A 128 4.40 10.58 -2.30
N SER A 129 5.72 10.47 -2.13
CA SER A 129 6.64 11.61 -2.12
C SER A 129 6.65 12.34 -3.47
N ALA A 130 6.66 11.60 -4.58
CA ALA A 130 6.61 12.17 -5.92
C ALA A 130 5.32 12.96 -6.17
N GLY A 131 4.18 12.45 -5.69
CA GLY A 131 2.89 13.16 -5.73
C GLY A 131 2.90 14.46 -4.93
N GLY A 132 3.50 14.45 -3.73
CA GLY A 132 3.67 15.65 -2.91
C GLY A 132 4.57 16.71 -3.55
N ILE A 133 5.67 16.30 -4.18
CA ILE A 133 6.56 17.19 -4.94
C ILE A 133 5.84 17.77 -6.16
N ALA A 134 5.07 16.96 -6.89
CA ALA A 134 4.35 17.39 -8.08
C ALA A 134 3.38 18.55 -7.77
N VAL A 135 2.67 18.48 -6.63
CA VAL A 135 1.82 19.59 -6.16
C VAL A 135 2.65 20.83 -5.82
N GLY A 136 3.79 20.65 -5.14
CA GLY A 136 4.68 21.75 -4.83
C GLY A 136 5.20 22.48 -6.06
N ILE A 137 5.56 21.74 -7.12
CA ILE A 137 5.98 22.30 -8.41
C ILE A 137 4.81 23.01 -9.10
N TRP A 138 3.60 22.42 -9.06
CA TRP A 138 2.41 23.02 -9.66
C TRP A 138 2.09 24.39 -9.07
N PHE A 139 2.10 24.52 -7.74
CA PHE A 139 1.88 25.79 -7.06
C PHE A 139 3.02 26.80 -7.26
N TYR A 140 4.25 26.33 -7.48
CA TYR A 140 5.39 27.19 -7.80
C TYR A 140 5.28 27.79 -9.22
N ILE A 141 4.86 26.99 -10.21
CA ILE A 141 4.75 27.42 -11.61
C ILE A 141 3.49 28.26 -11.83
N PHE A 142 2.36 27.91 -11.19
CA PHE A 142 1.08 28.60 -11.37
C PHE A 142 0.61 29.27 -10.06
N PRO A 143 1.28 30.34 -9.61
CA PRO A 143 0.89 31.06 -8.41
C PRO A 143 -0.50 31.70 -8.63
N GLY A 144 -1.52 31.15 -7.98
CA GLY A 144 -2.89 31.67 -7.99
C GLY A 144 -3.91 30.85 -8.77
N HIS A 145 -3.50 29.83 -9.54
CA HIS A 145 -4.46 28.92 -10.16
C HIS A 145 -4.92 27.87 -9.15
N ARG A 146 -6.13 28.04 -8.61
CA ARG A 146 -6.76 27.00 -7.80
C ARG A 146 -7.13 25.85 -8.74
N MET A 147 -6.88 24.60 -8.34
CA MET A 147 -7.32 23.47 -9.16
C MET A 147 -8.83 23.56 -9.32
N ASN A 148 -9.29 23.67 -10.57
CA ASN A 148 -10.70 23.66 -10.87
C ASN A 148 -11.30 22.33 -10.44
N LEU A 149 -12.59 22.33 -10.10
CA LEU A 149 -13.29 21.11 -9.69
C LEU A 149 -13.13 20.00 -10.75
N LEU A 150 -13.13 20.38 -12.03
CA LEU A 150 -12.88 19.49 -13.17
C LEU A 150 -11.48 18.85 -13.14
N THR A 151 -10.45 19.61 -12.77
CA THR A 151 -9.08 19.10 -12.61
C THR A 151 -9.01 18.09 -11.47
N VAL A 152 -9.69 18.38 -10.35
CA VAL A 152 -9.77 17.44 -9.21
C VAL A 152 -10.46 16.15 -9.64
N PHE A 153 -11.59 16.21 -10.35
CA PHE A 153 -12.28 15.02 -10.87
C PHE A 153 -11.44 14.25 -11.89
N GLY A 154 -10.66 14.93 -12.73
CA GLY A 154 -9.74 14.30 -13.68
C GLY A 154 -8.64 13.51 -12.97
N ILE A 155 -8.00 14.14 -11.97
CA ILE A 155 -6.97 13.50 -11.13
C ILE A 155 -7.56 12.31 -10.35
N LEU A 156 -8.76 12.46 -9.79
CA LEU A 156 -9.44 11.43 -9.01
C LEU A 156 -9.93 10.24 -9.85
N SER A 157 -10.25 10.48 -11.13
CA SER A 157 -10.67 9.45 -12.09
C SER A 157 -9.49 8.71 -12.72
N PHE A 158 -8.28 9.25 -12.59
CA PHE A 158 -7.07 8.68 -13.19
C PHE A 158 -6.83 7.19 -12.89
N PRO A 159 -7.01 6.65 -11.66
CA PRO A 159 -6.72 5.25 -11.39
C PRO A 159 -7.70 4.32 -12.13
N PHE A 160 -8.95 4.74 -12.30
CA PHE A 160 -9.95 3.99 -13.05
C PHE A 160 -9.64 3.98 -14.54
N ILE A 161 -9.19 5.11 -15.09
CA ILE A 161 -8.76 5.18 -16.48
C ILE A 161 -7.58 4.23 -16.70
N THR A 162 -6.55 4.29 -15.85
CA THR A 162 -5.39 3.39 -15.99
C THR A 162 -5.76 1.92 -15.83
N GLY A 163 -6.67 1.60 -14.91
CA GLY A 163 -7.17 0.22 -14.73
C GLY A 163 -7.94 -0.28 -15.94
N TYR A 164 -8.70 0.59 -16.61
CA TYR A 164 -9.40 0.22 -17.85
C TYR A 164 -8.44 0.02 -19.03
N PHE A 165 -7.40 0.86 -19.16
CA PHE A 165 -6.37 0.68 -20.20
C PHE A 165 -5.57 -0.60 -20.01
N GLU A 166 -5.41 -1.07 -18.78
CA GLU A 166 -4.71 -2.31 -18.46
C GLU A 166 -5.40 -3.55 -19.04
N THR A 167 -6.74 -3.55 -19.14
CA THR A 167 -7.52 -4.60 -19.82
C THR A 167 -7.14 -4.76 -21.30
N TYR A 168 -6.74 -3.69 -21.98
CA TYR A 168 -6.30 -3.76 -23.38
C TYR A 168 -4.87 -4.27 -23.54
N TRP A 169 -4.10 -4.28 -22.46
CA TRP A 169 -2.68 -4.60 -22.42
C TRP A 169 -2.40 -5.97 -21.79
N GLU A 170 -3.34 -6.91 -21.92
CA GLU A 170 -3.18 -8.30 -21.47
C GLU A 170 -1.79 -8.81 -21.83
N LEU A 171 -0.93 -8.93 -20.82
CA LEU A 171 0.31 -9.69 -20.95
C LEU A 171 -0.13 -11.09 -21.37
N PRO A 172 0.51 -11.70 -22.39
CA PRO A 172 0.24 -13.09 -22.69
C PRO A 172 0.51 -13.87 -21.42
N ASN A 173 -0.55 -14.39 -20.81
CA ASN A 173 -0.46 -15.21 -19.61
C ASN A 173 0.22 -16.50 -20.05
N GLU A 174 1.56 -16.48 -20.07
CA GLU A 174 2.38 -17.60 -20.50
C GLU A 174 2.21 -18.65 -19.41
N ILE A 175 1.25 -19.55 -19.62
CA ILE A 175 1.03 -20.71 -18.78
C ILE A 175 2.29 -21.57 -18.95
N ARG A 176 3.30 -21.30 -18.11
CA ARG A 176 4.55 -22.03 -18.08
C ARG A 176 4.26 -23.39 -17.47
N PHE A 177 3.90 -24.36 -18.31
CA PHE A 177 3.84 -25.76 -17.90
C PHE A 177 5.26 -26.21 -17.54
N VAL A 178 5.53 -26.32 -16.25
CA VAL A 178 6.77 -26.92 -15.75
C VAL A 178 6.53 -28.42 -15.67
N GLU A 179 6.88 -29.14 -16.72
CA GLU A 179 6.86 -30.61 -16.72
C GLU A 179 8.07 -31.15 -15.96
N THR A 180 7.90 -31.45 -14.68
CA THR A 180 8.93 -32.13 -13.90
C THR A 180 8.85 -33.64 -14.17
N LYS A 181 9.71 -34.14 -15.06
CA LYS A 181 9.84 -35.58 -15.33
C LYS A 181 10.84 -36.21 -14.36
N ILE A 182 10.34 -37.09 -13.48
CA ILE A 182 11.18 -37.91 -12.62
C ILE A 182 11.23 -39.30 -13.24
N THR A 183 12.40 -39.73 -13.71
CA THR A 183 12.61 -41.09 -14.22
C THR A 183 12.69 -42.04 -13.03
N ILE A 184 11.69 -42.91 -12.87
CA ILE A 184 11.67 -43.94 -11.83
C ILE A 184 11.91 -45.28 -12.50
N GLU A 185 13.04 -45.91 -12.21
CA GLU A 185 13.32 -47.29 -12.60
C GLU A 185 12.54 -48.24 -11.69
N SER A 186 11.28 -48.50 -12.01
CA SER A 186 10.47 -49.48 -11.28
C SER A 186 9.57 -50.29 -12.22
N THR A 187 9.33 -51.55 -11.87
CA THR A 187 8.37 -52.42 -12.56
C THR A 187 6.95 -51.82 -12.40
N PRO A 188 6.13 -51.73 -13.47
CA PRO A 188 4.85 -51.01 -13.45
C PRO A 188 3.85 -51.49 -12.38
N GLU A 189 3.90 -52.76 -11.98
CA GLU A 189 3.08 -53.30 -10.87
C GLU A 189 3.48 -52.76 -9.49
N LYS A 190 4.74 -52.34 -9.31
CA LYS A 190 5.27 -51.82 -8.03
C LYS A 190 4.90 -50.34 -7.85
N PHE A 191 4.94 -49.55 -8.92
CA PHE A 191 4.58 -48.13 -8.89
C PHE A 191 3.10 -47.90 -8.54
N GLY A 192 2.19 -48.66 -9.15
CA GLY A 192 0.74 -48.53 -8.87
C GLY A 192 0.33 -48.91 -7.44
N ARG A 193 1.08 -49.83 -6.80
CA ARG A 193 0.88 -50.20 -5.39
C ARG A 193 1.43 -49.16 -4.40
N THR A 194 2.47 -48.43 -4.78
CA THR A 194 3.06 -47.38 -3.91
C THR A 194 2.35 -46.04 -4.03
N SER A 195 1.83 -45.67 -5.21
CA SER A 195 1.10 -44.40 -5.39
C SER A 195 -0.27 -44.37 -4.69
N SER A 196 -0.95 -45.52 -4.61
CA SER A 196 -2.21 -45.70 -3.86
C SER A 196 -2.00 -45.81 -2.35
N ALA A 197 -0.76 -46.00 -1.89
CA ALA A 197 -0.38 -46.15 -0.49
C ALA A 197 0.28 -44.88 0.06
N TYR A 198 -0.13 -43.69 -0.36
CA TYR A 198 0.36 -42.45 0.24
C TYR A 198 -0.11 -42.36 1.70
N PRO A 199 0.77 -42.51 2.71
CA PRO A 199 0.34 -42.34 4.09
C PRO A 199 0.01 -40.86 4.28
N SER A 200 -1.25 -40.57 4.59
CA SER A 200 -1.71 -39.24 5.04
C SER A 200 -0.69 -38.67 6.02
N SER A 201 -0.10 -37.53 5.68
CA SER A 201 1.06 -36.98 6.37
C SER A 201 0.74 -36.83 7.86
N LYS A 202 1.46 -37.58 8.69
CA LYS A 202 1.41 -37.47 10.15
C LYS A 202 1.65 -36.00 10.53
N LYS A 203 0.65 -35.35 11.15
CA LYS A 203 0.72 -33.94 11.59
C LYS A 203 2.04 -33.68 12.32
N ARG A 204 2.98 -33.01 11.64
CA ARG A 204 4.23 -32.55 12.25
C ARG A 204 3.92 -31.37 13.17
N LYS A 205 4.56 -31.34 14.34
CA LYS A 205 4.42 -30.29 15.35
C LYS A 205 4.60 -28.91 14.69
N PRO A 206 3.79 -27.90 15.04
CA PRO A 206 3.88 -26.59 14.42
C PRO A 206 5.28 -26.02 14.70
N ALA A 207 6.03 -25.78 13.62
CA ALA A 207 7.19 -24.91 13.69
C ALA A 207 6.68 -23.48 13.89
N PHE A 208 7.49 -22.63 14.50
CA PHE A 208 7.18 -21.22 14.80
C PHE A 208 6.58 -20.43 13.61
N PHE A 209 6.88 -20.85 12.37
CA PHE A 209 6.39 -20.26 11.13
C PHE A 209 4.97 -20.69 10.69
N THR A 210 4.34 -21.68 11.33
CA THR A 210 2.98 -22.13 10.98
C THR A 210 1.88 -21.23 11.57
N GLU A 211 2.21 -20.38 12.55
CA GLU A 211 1.26 -19.47 13.22
C GLU A 211 0.98 -18.16 12.47
N TRP A 212 1.87 -17.78 11.56
CA TRP A 212 1.66 -16.62 10.70
C TRP A 212 0.88 -17.10 9.46
N ASP A 213 -0.17 -16.36 9.09
CA ASP A 213 -1.16 -16.67 8.04
C ASP A 213 -0.54 -16.65 6.63
N PHE A 214 0.44 -17.53 6.41
CA PHE A 214 1.16 -17.68 5.16
C PHE A 214 0.36 -18.58 4.22
N PRO A 215 0.25 -18.25 2.92
CA PRO A 215 -0.39 -19.10 1.92
C PRO A 215 0.31 -20.47 1.82
N ASP A 216 -0.47 -21.55 1.81
CA ASP A 216 0.01 -22.94 1.95
C ASP A 216 1.06 -23.39 0.91
N ARG A 217 1.09 -22.78 -0.28
CA ARG A 217 2.07 -23.16 -1.32
C ARG A 217 3.51 -22.73 -0.99
N LEU A 218 3.69 -21.59 -0.31
CA LEU A 218 5.03 -21.11 0.06
C LEU A 218 5.58 -21.88 1.27
N LYS A 219 4.69 -22.32 2.17
CA LYS A 219 5.02 -23.22 3.28
C LYS A 219 5.64 -24.52 2.76
N LEU A 220 5.09 -25.11 1.69
CA LEU A 220 5.61 -26.34 1.09
C LEU A 220 6.98 -26.16 0.44
N LEU A 221 7.22 -25.03 -0.24
CA LEU A 221 8.51 -24.74 -0.89
C LEU A 221 9.65 -24.52 0.12
N PHE A 222 9.37 -23.83 1.23
CA PHE A 222 10.34 -23.66 2.31
C PHE A 222 10.62 -24.97 3.05
N LEU A 223 9.58 -25.76 3.33
CA LEU A 223 9.73 -27.07 3.96
C LEU A 223 10.47 -28.08 3.08
N MET A 224 10.29 -28.02 1.75
CA MET A 224 11.08 -28.84 0.82
C MET A 224 12.56 -28.43 0.83
N LYS A 225 12.84 -27.12 0.82
CA LYS A 225 14.23 -26.62 0.87
C LYS A 225 14.94 -26.98 2.17
N GLU A 226 14.21 -26.95 3.29
CA GLU A 226 14.73 -27.37 4.60
C GLU A 226 14.97 -28.89 4.68
N SER A 227 14.11 -29.70 4.03
CA SER A 227 14.36 -31.15 3.93
C SER A 227 15.56 -31.52 3.07
N GLU A 228 15.83 -30.81 1.96
CA GLU A 228 17.03 -31.02 1.13
C GLU A 228 18.33 -30.65 1.85
N GLU A 229 18.33 -29.62 2.71
CA GLU A 229 19.51 -29.24 3.50
C GLU A 229 19.81 -30.25 4.62
N LEU A 230 18.78 -30.88 5.19
CA LEU A 230 18.94 -31.93 6.18
C LEU A 230 19.48 -33.23 5.56
N GLU A 231 19.07 -33.58 4.34
CA GLU A 231 19.64 -34.70 3.59
C GLU A 231 21.11 -34.46 3.23
N ARG A 232 21.47 -33.24 2.81
CA ARG A 232 22.88 -32.85 2.56
C ARG A 232 23.76 -32.84 3.81
N ARG A 233 23.20 -32.57 5.00
CA ARG A 233 23.93 -32.69 6.27
C ARG A 233 24.03 -34.13 6.78
N GLY A 234 23.09 -35.01 6.41
CA GLY A 234 23.17 -36.45 6.69
C GLY A 234 24.22 -37.17 5.84
N SER A 235 24.36 -36.80 4.56
CA SER A 235 25.32 -37.43 3.63
C SER A 235 26.79 -37.09 3.89
N LYS A 236 27.11 -36.19 4.82
CA LYS A 236 28.50 -35.76 5.10
C LYS A 236 29.11 -36.41 6.35
N LYS A 237 28.45 -37.44 6.89
CA LYS A 237 28.85 -38.13 8.13
C LYS A 237 29.18 -39.61 8.00
N ASP A 238 29.19 -40.15 6.79
CA ASP A 238 29.69 -41.50 6.47
C ASP A 238 30.78 -41.43 5.41
#